data_AF-A0A7Y6QMC0-F1
#
_entry.id   AF-A0A7Y6QMC0-F1
#
_cell.length_a   1.000
_cell.length_b   1.000
_cell.length_c   1.000
_cell.angle_alpha   90.00
_cell.angle_beta   90.00
_cell.angle_gamma   90.00
#
_symmetry.space_group_name_H-M   'P 1'
#
loop_
_entity.id
_entity.type
_entity.pdbx_description
1 polymer ?
#
loop_
_entity_poly.entity_id
_entity_poly.type
_entity_poly.pdbx_seq_one_letter_code
_entity_poly.pdbx_strand_id
1 'polypeptide(L)'
;MPILRHAILLSMCIMVDARGIELRQLNACDDVAKVYNALRQDYDALGDGCRRSTSLLERALFRKLGPGNLAHACLLSSAPSSSLQGFSCVKTDYEGRSYAVFCFREVNSDEISLYKKSFPEKYNQPVSEYLRSSKSCAISEGNASKTGYTVAPPLLNLIGTYEFGFGMKLKAKSNQSAMAVHGFGLTDPDLRDNSAIEFFSIFWNKVENQTASSEEKIPVGNWQVVSDDTLAKNFLKASGQQNDALAIVSTEFTMYYEGQKEFEQESKLRQQKKWQEVWLNTLEEEGFKKLSDAELKAETRMTSTQFREKMLEGSPVGAREKMRQRVGDNIHIMAYKQPYICKRNEGILVAMVMSFKPVELVARDFGGISAMLMAVCSRPTTTAYGYLESIKRELDKSILKNLESLP
;
A
#
# COMPACT_ATOMS: atom_id res chain seq x y z
N MET A 1 -30.01 36.43 -49.99
CA MET A 1 -30.51 36.71 -48.62
C MET A 1 -31.91 36.09 -48.50
N PRO A 2 -32.34 35.54 -47.36
CA PRO A 2 -31.55 34.83 -46.33
C PRO A 2 -32.32 33.66 -45.63
N ILE A 3 -31.57 32.85 -44.85
CA ILE A 3 -31.99 32.12 -43.63
C ILE A 3 -33.08 31.02 -43.74
N LEU A 4 -32.68 29.74 -43.71
CA LEU A 4 -33.20 28.72 -42.77
C LEU A 4 -32.51 27.34 -42.96
N ARG A 5 -31.22 27.21 -42.59
CA ARG A 5 -30.59 25.88 -42.39
C ARG A 5 -29.55 25.99 -41.28
N HIS A 6 -30.03 26.00 -40.04
CA HIS A 6 -29.26 25.73 -38.83
C HIS A 6 -30.15 24.92 -37.90
N ALA A 7 -29.52 24.03 -37.13
CA ALA A 7 -30.07 23.24 -36.02
C ALA A 7 -30.80 21.93 -36.38
N ILE A 8 -30.05 20.95 -36.91
CA ILE A 8 -30.18 19.55 -36.45
C ILE A 8 -28.76 19.04 -36.19
N LEU A 9 -28.11 19.61 -35.17
CA LEU A 9 -27.08 18.94 -34.40
C LEU A 9 -27.79 18.50 -33.12
N LEU A 10 -28.41 17.32 -33.19
CA LEU A 10 -28.88 16.60 -32.02
C LEU A 10 -27.65 16.30 -31.17
N SER A 11 -27.42 17.19 -30.23
CA SER A 11 -26.58 17.00 -29.05
C SER A 11 -27.05 15.71 -28.37
N MET A 12 -26.35 14.60 -28.62
CA MET A 12 -26.31 13.48 -27.69
C MET A 12 -25.59 13.98 -26.44
N CYS A 13 -26.32 14.72 -25.61
CA CYS A 13 -25.97 14.88 -24.22
C CYS A 13 -26.06 13.47 -23.62
N ILE A 14 -24.91 12.82 -23.47
CA ILE A 14 -24.73 11.75 -22.49
C ILE A 14 -25.13 12.39 -21.16
N MET A 15 -26.35 12.14 -20.71
CA MET A 15 -26.74 12.44 -19.34
C MET A 15 -25.90 11.52 -18.45
N VAL A 16 -24.77 12.05 -17.98
CA VAL A 16 -24.09 11.49 -16.82
C VAL A 16 -25.05 11.73 -15.66
N ASP A 17 -25.85 10.71 -15.40
CA ASP A 17 -26.79 10.65 -14.29
C ASP A 17 -25.98 10.82 -13.00
N ALA A 18 -26.08 11.99 -12.36
CA ALA A 18 -25.42 12.30 -11.08
C ALA A 18 -26.08 11.48 -9.97
N ARG A 19 -25.74 10.20 -9.92
CA ARG A 19 -26.23 9.25 -8.92
C ARG A 19 -25.42 9.44 -7.65
N GLY A 20 -25.93 10.29 -6.76
CA GLY A 20 -25.36 10.48 -5.42
C GLY A 20 -25.09 9.17 -4.67
N ILE A 21 -24.35 9.25 -3.56
CA ILE A 21 -23.85 8.10 -2.78
C ILE A 21 -24.90 7.00 -2.61
N GLU A 22 -24.68 5.89 -3.32
CA GLU A 22 -25.58 4.74 -3.36
C GLU A 22 -25.22 3.75 -2.24
N LEU A 23 -26.12 3.48 -1.29
CA LEU A 23 -25.85 2.61 -0.13
C LEU A 23 -26.62 1.30 -0.24
N ARG A 24 -26.18 0.40 -1.14
CA ARG A 24 -26.90 -0.86 -1.42
C ARG A 24 -26.04 -2.13 -1.46
N GLN A 25 -24.72 -1.99 -1.47
CA GLN A 25 -23.83 -3.08 -1.85
C GLN A 25 -23.69 -4.12 -0.73
N LEU A 26 -23.61 -3.69 0.53
CA LEU A 26 -23.50 -4.61 1.69
C LEU A 26 -24.83 -5.23 2.11
N ASN A 27 -25.96 -4.57 1.87
CA ASN A 27 -27.29 -5.10 2.22
C ASN A 27 -27.93 -5.90 1.07
N ALA A 28 -27.29 -6.00 -0.10
CA ALA A 28 -27.62 -6.95 -1.16
C ALA A 28 -27.22 -8.39 -0.75
N CYS A 29 -27.83 -8.91 0.31
CA CYS A 29 -27.37 -10.10 1.03
C CYS A 29 -27.13 -11.32 0.12
N ASP A 30 -28.00 -11.57 -0.85
CA ASP A 30 -27.89 -12.72 -1.75
C ASP A 30 -26.70 -12.57 -2.73
N ASP A 31 -26.47 -11.36 -3.24
CA ASP A 31 -25.33 -11.06 -4.10
C ASP A 31 -24.01 -11.16 -3.32
N VAL A 32 -23.96 -10.63 -2.10
CA VAL A 32 -22.78 -10.78 -1.22
C VAL A 32 -22.54 -12.26 -0.92
N ALA A 33 -23.60 -13.02 -0.63
CA ALA A 33 -23.50 -14.46 -0.35
C ALA A 33 -23.00 -15.24 -1.57
N LYS A 34 -23.48 -14.90 -2.76
CA LYS A 34 -23.02 -15.51 -4.01
C LYS A 34 -21.52 -15.32 -4.22
N VAL A 35 -21.03 -14.08 -4.14
CA VAL A 35 -19.60 -13.77 -4.33
C VAL A 35 -18.75 -14.41 -3.22
N TYR A 36 -19.22 -14.34 -1.96
CA TYR A 36 -18.53 -14.94 -0.83
C TYR A 36 -18.43 -16.47 -0.94
N ASN A 37 -19.50 -17.15 -1.34
CA ASN A 37 -19.50 -18.59 -1.51
C ASN A 37 -18.59 -19.03 -2.67
N ALA A 38 -18.60 -18.29 -3.78
CA ALA A 38 -17.67 -18.53 -4.89
C ALA A 38 -16.21 -18.40 -4.42
N LEU A 39 -15.84 -17.32 -3.72
CA LEU A 39 -14.50 -17.16 -3.13
C LEU A 39 -14.07 -18.31 -2.23
N ARG A 40 -15.01 -18.96 -1.53
CA ARG A 40 -14.72 -20.03 -0.56
C ARG A 40 -14.71 -21.43 -1.16
N GLN A 41 -15.53 -21.69 -2.17
CA GLN A 41 -15.85 -23.05 -2.63
C GLN A 41 -15.55 -23.29 -4.10
N ASP A 42 -15.71 -22.26 -4.95
CA ASP A 42 -15.59 -22.36 -6.39
C ASP A 42 -15.12 -21.01 -6.93
N TYR A 43 -13.81 -20.77 -6.83
CA TYR A 43 -13.20 -19.50 -7.23
C TYR A 43 -13.36 -19.21 -8.73
N ASP A 44 -13.55 -20.25 -9.53
CA ASP A 44 -13.77 -20.14 -10.97
C ASP A 44 -15.20 -19.70 -11.28
N ALA A 45 -16.19 -20.02 -10.45
CA ALA A 45 -17.55 -19.49 -10.57
C ALA A 45 -17.68 -17.95 -10.47
N LEU A 46 -16.61 -17.24 -10.09
CA LEU A 46 -16.57 -15.77 -10.16
C LEU A 46 -16.51 -15.23 -11.61
N GLY A 47 -16.19 -16.08 -12.59
CA GLY A 47 -16.29 -15.75 -14.01
C GLY A 47 -15.28 -16.50 -14.88
N ASP A 48 -15.73 -16.82 -16.09
CA ASP A 48 -14.97 -17.53 -17.12
C ASP A 48 -14.05 -16.55 -17.87
N GLY A 49 -12.83 -16.39 -17.36
CA GLY A 49 -11.75 -15.74 -18.10
C GLY A 49 -11.53 -14.26 -17.81
N CYS A 50 -10.25 -13.89 -17.95
CA CYS A 50 -9.76 -12.53 -17.74
C CYS A 50 -9.87 -11.73 -19.04
N ARG A 51 -10.43 -10.52 -18.96
CA ARG A 51 -10.41 -9.58 -20.07
C ARG A 51 -9.30 -8.55 -19.94
N ARG A 52 -9.02 -7.85 -21.04
CA ARG A 52 -8.13 -6.68 -21.04
C ARG A 52 -8.83 -5.47 -20.42
N SER A 53 -8.01 -4.55 -19.91
CA SER A 53 -8.47 -3.26 -19.39
C SER A 53 -8.97 -2.35 -20.52
N THR A 54 -10.14 -1.78 -20.31
CA THR A 54 -10.88 -0.91 -21.24
C THR A 54 -11.06 0.50 -20.69
N SER A 55 -11.15 0.69 -19.38
CA SER A 55 -11.28 2.03 -18.75
C SER A 55 -9.93 2.61 -18.32
N LEU A 56 -9.90 3.92 -18.03
CA LEU A 56 -8.70 4.59 -17.51
C LEU A 56 -8.31 4.06 -16.13
N LEU A 57 -9.28 3.88 -15.23
CA LEU A 57 -9.03 3.30 -13.90
C LEU A 57 -8.48 1.87 -13.99
N GLU A 58 -9.04 1.03 -14.86
CA GLU A 58 -8.54 -0.34 -15.05
C GLU A 58 -7.10 -0.35 -15.57
N ARG A 59 -6.78 0.49 -16.56
CA ARG A 59 -5.41 0.62 -17.06
C ARG A 59 -4.47 1.14 -15.98
N ALA A 60 -4.90 2.12 -15.19
CA ALA A 60 -4.11 2.66 -14.09
C ALA A 60 -3.80 1.58 -13.04
N LEU A 61 -4.80 0.78 -12.66
CA LEU A 61 -4.65 -0.32 -11.71
C LEU A 61 -3.65 -1.36 -12.21
N PHE A 62 -3.85 -1.87 -13.43
CA PHE A 62 -3.01 -2.92 -13.99
C PHE A 62 -1.58 -2.45 -14.28
N ARG A 63 -1.39 -1.17 -14.62
CA ARG A 63 -0.06 -0.57 -14.74
C ARG A 63 0.68 -0.53 -13.40
N LYS A 64 -0.02 -0.26 -12.30
CA LYS A 64 0.57 -0.13 -10.96
C LYS A 64 0.72 -1.46 -10.22
N LEU A 65 -0.05 -2.49 -10.59
CA LEU A 65 0.09 -3.86 -10.04
C LEU A 65 1.48 -4.45 -10.30
N GLY A 66 2.09 -4.11 -11.44
CA GLY A 66 3.41 -4.59 -11.86
C GLY A 66 3.40 -6.08 -12.28
N PRO A 67 4.43 -6.54 -13.03
CA PRO A 67 4.44 -7.87 -13.66
C PRO A 67 4.22 -9.05 -12.70
N GLY A 68 4.78 -8.98 -11.50
CA GLY A 68 4.72 -10.08 -10.52
C GLY A 68 3.33 -10.31 -9.92
N ASN A 69 2.53 -9.26 -9.71
CA ASN A 69 1.18 -9.41 -9.16
C ASN A 69 0.12 -9.60 -10.27
N LEU A 70 0.46 -9.29 -11.54
CA LEU A 70 -0.44 -9.54 -12.68
C LEU A 70 -0.76 -11.03 -12.86
N ALA A 71 0.17 -11.93 -12.52
CA ALA A 71 -0.07 -13.38 -12.57
C ALA A 71 -1.18 -13.82 -11.58
N HIS A 72 -1.44 -13.01 -10.56
CA HIS A 72 -2.38 -13.29 -9.47
C HIS A 72 -3.64 -12.43 -9.53
N ALA A 73 -3.84 -11.65 -10.59
CA ALA A 73 -4.95 -10.71 -10.72
C ALA A 73 -5.65 -10.89 -12.07
N CYS A 74 -6.97 -11.07 -12.03
CA CYS A 74 -7.80 -11.31 -13.19
C CYS A 74 -8.94 -10.30 -13.25
N LEU A 75 -8.95 -9.43 -14.26
CA LEU A 75 -10.07 -8.53 -14.53
C LEU A 75 -11.21 -9.32 -15.15
N LEU A 76 -12.34 -9.42 -14.44
CA LEU A 76 -13.48 -10.24 -14.83
C LEU A 76 -14.17 -9.67 -16.07
N SER A 77 -14.57 -10.58 -16.96
CA SER A 77 -15.32 -10.25 -18.17
C SER A 77 -16.73 -9.73 -17.89
N SER A 78 -17.31 -10.12 -16.74
CA SER A 78 -18.62 -9.71 -16.27
C SER A 78 -18.64 -9.48 -14.76
N ALA A 79 -19.60 -8.70 -14.27
CA ALA A 79 -19.82 -8.55 -12.84
C ALA A 79 -20.22 -9.90 -12.21
N PRO A 80 -19.67 -10.28 -11.04
CA PRO A 80 -19.93 -11.59 -10.42
C PRO A 80 -21.33 -11.67 -9.79
N SER A 81 -22.00 -10.53 -9.58
CA SER A 81 -23.34 -10.42 -9.00
C SER A 81 -24.14 -9.27 -9.63
N SER A 82 -25.45 -9.24 -9.38
CA SER A 82 -26.33 -8.23 -9.99
C SER A 82 -26.14 -6.84 -9.39
N SER A 83 -25.93 -6.74 -8.08
CA SER A 83 -25.60 -5.49 -7.37
C SER A 83 -24.33 -4.80 -7.87
N LEU A 84 -23.42 -5.55 -8.51
CA LEU A 84 -22.14 -5.09 -9.04
C LEU A 84 -22.18 -4.81 -10.55
N GLN A 85 -23.36 -4.80 -11.17
CA GLN A 85 -23.48 -4.34 -12.55
C GLN A 85 -22.97 -2.91 -12.70
N GLY A 86 -22.15 -2.68 -13.73
CA GLY A 86 -21.45 -1.41 -13.97
C GLY A 86 -20.14 -1.24 -13.20
N PHE A 87 -19.76 -2.19 -12.34
CA PHE A 87 -18.43 -2.22 -11.74
C PHE A 87 -17.44 -2.99 -12.60
N SER A 88 -16.19 -2.54 -12.56
CA SER A 88 -15.02 -3.26 -13.04
C SER A 88 -14.49 -4.12 -11.89
N CYS A 89 -14.50 -5.43 -12.04
CA CYS A 89 -14.17 -6.36 -10.94
C CYS A 89 -12.88 -7.12 -11.21
N VAL A 90 -11.97 -7.13 -10.25
CA VAL A 90 -10.73 -7.89 -10.27
C VAL A 90 -10.81 -8.99 -9.22
N LYS A 91 -10.64 -10.24 -9.62
CA LYS A 91 -10.39 -11.33 -8.68
C LYS A 91 -8.89 -11.50 -8.48
N THR A 92 -8.45 -11.66 -7.24
CA THR A 92 -7.05 -11.95 -6.89
C THR A 92 -6.92 -13.27 -6.15
N ASP A 93 -5.84 -13.99 -6.41
CA ASP A 93 -5.45 -15.22 -5.71
C ASP A 93 -3.99 -15.12 -5.29
N TYR A 94 -3.76 -15.02 -3.98
CA TYR A 94 -2.42 -15.09 -3.40
C TYR A 94 -2.15 -16.50 -2.87
N GLU A 95 -1.51 -17.31 -3.72
CA GLU A 95 -0.99 -18.65 -3.40
C GLU A 95 -2.04 -19.62 -2.81
N GLY A 96 -3.31 -19.46 -3.17
CA GLY A 96 -4.42 -20.26 -2.67
C GLY A 96 -4.78 -20.01 -1.20
N ARG A 97 -4.15 -19.01 -0.55
CA ARG A 97 -4.31 -18.68 0.87
C ARG A 97 -5.25 -17.49 1.10
N SER A 98 -5.26 -16.56 0.15
CA SER A 98 -6.09 -15.36 0.20
C SER A 98 -6.75 -15.15 -1.16
N TYR A 99 -8.08 -15.12 -1.14
CA TYR A 99 -8.88 -14.81 -2.31
C TYR A 99 -9.65 -13.53 -2.04
N ALA A 100 -9.67 -12.65 -3.04
CA ALA A 100 -10.48 -11.44 -2.96
C ALA A 100 -11.11 -11.11 -4.30
N VAL A 101 -12.26 -10.46 -4.24
CA VAL A 101 -12.81 -9.68 -5.34
C VAL A 101 -12.76 -8.22 -4.96
N PHE A 102 -12.23 -7.39 -5.85
CA PHE A 102 -12.24 -5.94 -5.75
C PHE A 102 -12.95 -5.37 -6.97
N CYS A 103 -14.12 -4.80 -6.75
CA CYS A 103 -14.95 -4.15 -7.75
C CYS A 103 -14.89 -2.64 -7.56
N PHE A 104 -14.76 -1.89 -8.66
CA PHE A 104 -14.75 -0.43 -8.60
C PHE A 104 -15.44 0.19 -9.81
N ARG A 105 -15.93 1.42 -9.63
CA ARG A 105 -16.44 2.27 -10.70
C ARG A 105 -16.10 3.73 -10.43
N GLU A 106 -16.07 4.53 -11.49
CA GLU A 106 -15.94 5.98 -11.39
C GLU A 106 -17.21 6.60 -10.81
N VAL A 107 -17.04 7.59 -9.94
CA VAL A 107 -18.11 8.44 -9.38
C VAL A 107 -17.64 9.88 -9.32
N ASN A 108 -18.53 10.83 -9.03
CA ASN A 108 -18.17 12.24 -8.96
C ASN A 108 -17.61 12.62 -7.57
N SER A 109 -16.46 13.29 -7.50
CA SER A 109 -15.89 13.76 -6.22
C SER A 109 -16.79 14.76 -5.48
N ASP A 110 -17.65 15.47 -6.20
CA ASP A 110 -18.63 16.37 -5.60
C ASP A 110 -19.63 15.61 -4.74
N GLU A 111 -19.93 14.35 -5.07
CA GLU A 111 -20.84 13.51 -4.29
C GLU A 111 -20.21 13.09 -2.96
N ILE A 112 -18.91 12.80 -2.95
CA ILE A 112 -18.13 12.54 -1.73
C ILE A 112 -18.10 13.79 -0.84
N SER A 113 -17.82 14.95 -1.45
CA SER A 113 -17.75 16.23 -0.74
C SER A 113 -19.11 16.60 -0.13
N LEU A 114 -20.18 16.46 -0.91
CA LEU A 114 -21.56 16.70 -0.46
C LEU A 114 -21.97 15.70 0.63
N TYR A 115 -21.62 14.43 0.49
CA TYR A 115 -21.89 13.42 1.52
C TYR A 115 -21.26 13.79 2.86
N LYS A 116 -19.98 14.19 2.85
CA LYS A 116 -19.28 14.59 4.08
C LYS A 116 -19.92 15.82 4.72
N LYS A 117 -20.24 16.84 3.93
CA LYS A 117 -20.85 18.09 4.41
C LYS A 117 -22.26 17.87 4.98
N SER A 118 -23.08 17.08 4.30
CA SER A 118 -24.49 16.85 4.66
C SER A 118 -24.70 15.58 5.49
N PHE A 119 -23.64 14.96 6.04
CA PHE A 119 -23.75 13.68 6.74
C PHE A 119 -24.76 13.71 7.90
N PRO A 120 -24.67 14.67 8.87
CA PRO A 120 -25.55 14.66 10.04
C PRO A 120 -27.03 14.80 9.67
N GLU A 121 -27.32 15.58 8.64
CA GLU A 121 -28.67 15.98 8.25
C GLU A 121 -29.32 15.00 7.26
N LYS A 122 -28.55 14.48 6.28
CA LYS A 122 -29.09 13.70 5.16
C LYS A 122 -28.76 12.22 5.22
N TYR A 123 -27.56 11.84 5.67
CA TYR A 123 -27.05 10.47 5.49
C TYR A 123 -27.00 9.65 6.78
N ASN A 124 -27.15 10.27 7.96
CA ASN A 124 -27.05 9.57 9.24
C ASN A 124 -28.08 8.43 9.38
N GLN A 125 -29.35 8.69 9.07
CA GLN A 125 -30.40 7.67 9.11
C GLN A 125 -30.24 6.61 8.01
N PRO A 126 -30.07 6.97 6.71
CA PRO A 126 -29.83 5.97 5.66
C PRO A 126 -28.63 5.05 5.94
N VAL A 127 -27.53 5.59 6.47
CA VAL A 127 -26.36 4.78 6.86
C VAL A 127 -26.69 3.84 8.02
N SER A 128 -27.44 4.31 9.02
CA SER A 128 -27.86 3.47 10.14
C SER A 128 -28.74 2.31 9.68
N GLU A 129 -29.68 2.56 8.77
CA GLU A 129 -30.52 1.55 8.15
C GLU A 129 -29.70 0.57 7.28
N TYR A 130 -28.79 1.09 6.46
CA TYR A 130 -27.89 0.30 5.64
C TYR A 130 -27.04 -0.67 6.46
N LEU A 131 -26.41 -0.19 7.54
CA LEU A 131 -25.62 -1.02 8.44
C LEU A 131 -26.48 -2.04 9.20
N ARG A 132 -27.68 -1.64 9.64
CA ARG A 132 -28.63 -2.55 10.30
C ARG A 132 -29.04 -3.69 9.37
N SER A 133 -29.43 -3.39 8.14
CA SER A 133 -29.81 -4.39 7.13
C SER A 133 -28.64 -5.31 6.77
N SER A 134 -27.43 -4.76 6.65
CA SER A 134 -26.21 -5.54 6.39
C SER A 134 -25.94 -6.55 7.53
N LYS A 135 -26.04 -6.13 8.80
CA LYS A 135 -25.90 -7.05 9.96
C LYS A 135 -26.90 -8.20 9.94
N SER A 136 -28.08 -7.98 9.36
CA SER A 136 -29.14 -8.99 9.28
C SER A 136 -28.96 -10.01 8.17
N CYS A 137 -27.98 -9.85 7.26
CA CYS A 137 -27.70 -10.85 6.24
C CYS A 137 -27.33 -12.20 6.87
N ALA A 138 -27.85 -13.32 6.34
CA ALA A 138 -27.62 -14.65 6.91
C ALA A 138 -26.14 -15.06 6.97
N ILE A 139 -25.32 -14.56 6.03
CA ILE A 139 -23.87 -14.76 5.97
C ILE A 139 -23.08 -13.85 6.93
N SER A 140 -23.71 -12.86 7.56
CA SER A 140 -23.06 -11.91 8.47
C SER A 140 -22.86 -12.52 9.86
N GLU A 141 -21.80 -12.14 10.56
CA GLU A 141 -21.62 -12.43 11.98
C GLU A 141 -22.40 -11.47 12.90
N GLY A 142 -23.38 -10.73 12.35
CA GLY A 142 -24.13 -9.71 13.09
C GLY A 142 -23.34 -8.41 13.31
N ASN A 143 -22.20 -8.24 12.62
CA ASN A 143 -21.37 -7.06 12.74
C ASN A 143 -21.21 -6.34 11.38
N ALA A 144 -21.60 -5.07 11.38
CA ALA A 144 -21.34 -4.11 10.33
C ALA A 144 -21.13 -2.73 10.93
N SER A 145 -20.18 -1.98 10.42
CA SER A 145 -19.83 -0.66 10.95
C SER A 145 -19.29 0.25 9.85
N LYS A 146 -19.19 1.54 10.17
CA LYS A 146 -18.28 2.42 9.44
C LYS A 146 -16.86 1.89 9.58
N THR A 147 -16.04 2.11 8.56
CA THR A 147 -14.66 1.61 8.52
C THR A 147 -13.64 2.73 8.49
N GLY A 148 -12.45 2.45 9.04
CA GLY A 148 -11.27 3.28 8.84
C GLY A 148 -10.50 2.88 7.58
N TYR A 149 -9.47 3.65 7.25
CA TYR A 149 -8.61 3.38 6.09
C TYR A 149 -7.91 2.01 6.15
N THR A 150 -7.72 1.43 7.35
CA THR A 150 -6.99 0.18 7.56
C THR A 150 -7.66 -1.05 6.96
N VAL A 151 -8.94 -0.95 6.61
CA VAL A 151 -9.69 -2.03 5.93
C VAL A 151 -9.98 -1.70 4.47
N ALA A 152 -9.41 -0.61 3.95
CA ALA A 152 -9.46 -0.33 2.52
C ALA A 152 -8.79 -1.48 1.74
N PRO A 153 -9.38 -1.95 0.63
CA PRO A 153 -8.77 -3.00 -0.18
C PRO A 153 -7.38 -2.57 -0.68
N PRO A 154 -6.35 -3.43 -0.62
CA PRO A 154 -5.00 -3.06 -1.05
C PRO A 154 -4.92 -2.51 -2.48
N LEU A 155 -5.77 -3.03 -3.38
CA LEU A 155 -5.86 -2.56 -4.77
C LEU A 155 -6.39 -1.13 -4.90
N LEU A 156 -7.21 -0.65 -3.96
CA LEU A 156 -7.65 0.75 -3.94
C LEU A 156 -6.46 1.69 -3.80
N ASN A 157 -5.52 1.36 -2.90
CA ASN A 157 -4.37 2.22 -2.60
C ASN A 157 -3.48 2.47 -3.82
N LEU A 158 -3.53 1.61 -4.85
CA LEU A 158 -2.78 1.82 -6.08
C LEU A 158 -3.35 2.98 -6.90
N ILE A 159 -4.68 3.14 -6.93
CA ILE A 159 -5.38 4.04 -7.85
C ILE A 159 -6.16 5.17 -7.18
N GLY A 160 -6.16 5.23 -5.85
CA GLY A 160 -6.87 6.28 -5.11
C GLY A 160 -6.58 6.29 -3.61
N THR A 161 -7.18 7.27 -2.93
CA THR A 161 -7.18 7.46 -1.48
C THR A 161 -8.53 7.08 -0.89
N TYR A 162 -8.53 6.39 0.24
CA TYR A 162 -9.76 6.07 0.97
C TYR A 162 -10.34 7.34 1.63
N GLU A 163 -11.63 7.60 1.44
CA GLU A 163 -12.31 8.73 2.07
C GLU A 163 -13.25 8.26 3.19
N PHE A 164 -14.14 7.30 2.89
CA PHE A 164 -15.03 6.68 3.87
C PHE A 164 -15.58 5.35 3.34
N GLY A 165 -16.19 4.57 4.22
CA GLY A 165 -16.72 3.27 3.87
C GLY A 165 -17.36 2.55 5.04
N PHE A 166 -17.80 1.34 4.74
CA PHE A 166 -18.56 0.47 5.60
C PHE A 166 -18.06 -0.95 5.41
N GLY A 167 -18.06 -1.73 6.49
CA GLY A 167 -17.59 -3.10 6.50
C GLY A 167 -18.62 -3.99 7.17
N MET A 168 -18.72 -5.23 6.70
CA MET A 168 -19.54 -6.29 7.28
C MET A 168 -18.68 -7.53 7.45
N LYS A 169 -18.59 -8.04 8.68
CA LYS A 169 -17.87 -9.28 8.96
C LYS A 169 -18.71 -10.48 8.53
N LEU A 170 -18.12 -11.36 7.75
CA LEU A 170 -18.78 -12.55 7.21
C LEU A 170 -18.45 -13.78 8.06
N LYS A 171 -19.42 -14.69 8.20
CA LYS A 171 -19.27 -15.94 8.94
C LYS A 171 -18.17 -16.78 8.34
N ALA A 172 -17.08 -16.95 9.08
CA ALA A 172 -15.94 -17.78 8.68
C ALA A 172 -15.68 -18.90 9.69
N LYS A 173 -14.90 -19.92 9.31
CA LYS A 173 -14.41 -20.94 10.27
C LYS A 173 -13.40 -20.30 11.24
N SER A 174 -13.13 -20.95 12.38
CA SER A 174 -12.24 -20.43 13.44
C SER A 174 -10.83 -20.05 12.96
N ASN A 175 -10.34 -20.65 11.88
CA ASN A 175 -9.05 -20.37 11.25
C ASN A 175 -9.19 -19.60 9.93
N GLN A 176 -10.26 -18.81 9.76
CA GLN A 176 -10.53 -18.04 8.56
C GLN A 176 -11.01 -16.66 8.95
N SER A 177 -10.73 -15.67 8.10
CA SER A 177 -11.32 -14.34 8.21
C SER A 177 -11.95 -13.95 6.89
N ALA A 178 -13.11 -13.31 6.98
CA ALA A 178 -13.81 -12.81 5.81
C ALA A 178 -14.58 -11.53 6.13
N MET A 179 -14.57 -10.60 5.19
CA MET A 179 -15.25 -9.32 5.32
C MET A 179 -15.63 -8.82 3.93
N ALA A 180 -16.81 -8.20 3.86
CA ALA A 180 -17.23 -7.37 2.75
C ALA A 180 -17.04 -5.90 3.12
N VAL A 181 -16.52 -5.10 2.20
CA VAL A 181 -16.27 -3.67 2.39
C VAL A 181 -16.88 -2.92 1.21
N HIS A 182 -17.64 -1.87 1.50
CA HIS A 182 -18.17 -0.95 0.51
C HIS A 182 -17.76 0.48 0.89
N GLY A 183 -17.17 1.24 -0.02
CA GLY A 183 -16.73 2.58 0.29
C GLY A 183 -16.43 3.44 -0.92
N PHE A 184 -15.91 4.62 -0.62
CA PHE A 184 -15.65 5.70 -1.57
C PHE A 184 -14.27 6.28 -1.32
N GLY A 185 -13.63 6.71 -2.40
CA GLY A 185 -12.30 7.27 -2.40
C GLY A 185 -12.12 8.36 -3.46
N LEU A 186 -11.03 9.11 -3.37
CA LEU A 186 -10.59 9.98 -4.45
C LEU A 186 -9.62 9.23 -5.35
N THR A 187 -9.71 9.42 -6.65
CA THR A 187 -8.77 8.80 -7.60
C THR A 187 -7.43 9.55 -7.60
N ASP A 188 -6.38 8.89 -8.07
CA ASP A 188 -5.08 9.53 -8.30
C ASP A 188 -5.24 10.79 -9.17
N PRO A 189 -4.80 11.98 -8.73
CA PRO A 189 -4.94 13.23 -9.51
C PRO A 189 -4.32 13.17 -10.91
N ASP A 190 -3.37 12.27 -11.15
CA ASP A 190 -2.80 12.02 -12.48
C ASP A 190 -3.80 11.38 -13.45
N LEU A 191 -4.90 10.81 -12.94
CA LEU A 191 -6.04 10.30 -13.70
C LEU A 191 -7.02 11.47 -13.89
N ARG A 192 -6.77 12.27 -14.93
CA ARG A 192 -7.40 13.58 -15.19
C ARG A 192 -8.94 13.58 -15.38
N ASP A 193 -9.58 12.40 -15.40
CA ASP A 193 -11.02 12.23 -15.53
C ASP A 193 -11.58 11.54 -14.27
N ASN A 194 -12.69 12.06 -13.74
CA ASN A 194 -13.44 11.53 -12.59
C ASN A 194 -12.58 11.27 -11.34
N SER A 195 -12.53 12.29 -10.48
CA SER A 195 -11.75 12.44 -9.25
C SER A 195 -12.15 11.52 -8.11
N ALA A 196 -13.07 10.57 -8.31
CA ALA A 196 -13.54 9.68 -7.27
C ALA A 196 -13.89 8.26 -7.76
N ILE A 197 -13.84 7.35 -6.80
CA ILE A 197 -14.03 5.91 -6.98
C ILE A 197 -14.99 5.39 -5.92
N GLU A 198 -16.01 4.65 -6.35
CA GLU A 198 -16.79 3.77 -5.49
C GLU A 198 -16.20 2.37 -5.61
N PHE A 199 -16.01 1.71 -4.48
CA PHE A 199 -15.43 0.38 -4.44
C PHE A 199 -16.22 -0.56 -3.54
N PHE A 200 -16.31 -1.81 -3.97
CA PHE A 200 -16.82 -2.93 -3.22
C PHE A 200 -15.79 -4.05 -3.23
N SER A 201 -15.51 -4.65 -2.08
CA SER A 201 -14.59 -5.76 -1.99
C SER A 201 -15.09 -6.82 -1.04
N ILE A 202 -14.88 -8.08 -1.39
CA ILE A 202 -14.98 -9.19 -0.45
C ILE A 202 -13.64 -9.87 -0.44
N PHE A 203 -13.08 -10.06 0.74
CA PHE A 203 -11.90 -10.88 0.92
C PHE A 203 -12.22 -12.06 1.83
N TRP A 204 -11.61 -13.19 1.51
CA TRP A 204 -11.60 -14.39 2.32
C TRP A 204 -10.15 -14.84 2.45
N ASN A 205 -9.71 -15.02 3.69
CA ASN A 205 -8.37 -15.44 4.02
C ASN A 205 -8.43 -16.72 4.83
N LYS A 206 -7.69 -17.74 4.40
CA LYS A 206 -7.36 -18.88 5.23
C LYS A 206 -6.26 -18.42 6.20
N VAL A 207 -6.59 -18.30 7.47
CA VAL A 207 -5.62 -18.12 8.56
C VAL A 207 -5.01 -19.50 8.83
N GLU A 208 -4.31 -20.04 7.84
CA GLU A 208 -3.50 -21.25 8.02
C GLU A 208 -2.22 -20.78 8.67
N ASN A 209 -2.09 -20.98 10.00
CA ASN A 209 -1.01 -20.46 10.83
C ASN A 209 -0.41 -19.24 10.18
N GLN A 210 -1.11 -18.10 10.26
CA GLN A 210 -0.44 -16.85 10.08
C GLN A 210 0.82 -16.96 10.96
N THR A 211 1.95 -17.26 10.33
CA THR A 211 3.00 -16.28 10.34
C THR A 211 2.22 -14.98 10.18
N ALA A 212 2.00 -14.33 11.33
CA ALA A 212 1.94 -12.90 11.37
C ALA A 212 2.92 -12.39 10.31
N SER A 213 2.68 -11.21 9.72
CA SER A 213 3.67 -10.56 8.88
C SER A 213 5.07 -10.95 9.34
N SER A 214 5.99 -11.30 8.43
CA SER A 214 7.31 -11.79 8.79
C SER A 214 8.14 -10.81 9.65
N GLU A 215 7.53 -9.73 10.13
CA GLU A 215 7.71 -9.09 11.43
C GLU A 215 8.19 -10.06 12.50
N GLU A 216 9.49 -10.28 12.47
CA GLU A 216 10.23 -10.85 13.57
C GLU A 216 10.19 -9.83 14.72
N LYS A 217 9.61 -10.24 15.84
CA LYS A 217 9.61 -9.45 17.07
C LYS A 217 10.81 -9.84 17.90
N ILE A 218 11.78 -8.92 18.02
CA ILE A 218 13.03 -9.13 18.74
C ILE A 218 12.95 -8.32 20.05
N PRO A 219 12.80 -8.98 21.21
CA PRO A 219 12.85 -8.29 22.50
C PRO A 219 14.30 -7.91 22.84
N VAL A 220 14.53 -6.66 23.22
CA VAL A 220 15.83 -6.13 23.62
C VAL A 220 15.66 -5.25 24.86
N GLY A 221 15.88 -5.82 26.05
CA GLY A 221 15.61 -5.11 27.31
C GLY A 221 14.15 -4.65 27.40
N ASN A 222 13.93 -3.35 27.56
CA ASN A 222 12.61 -2.71 27.58
C ASN A 222 12.05 -2.38 26.17
N TRP A 223 12.70 -2.86 25.11
CA TRP A 223 12.33 -2.57 23.73
C TRP A 223 11.80 -3.82 23.02
N GLN A 224 10.81 -3.61 22.16
CA GLN A 224 10.38 -4.57 21.17
C GLN A 224 10.70 -4.00 19.78
N VAL A 225 11.61 -4.67 19.08
CA VAL A 225 11.97 -4.34 17.70
C VAL A 225 11.15 -5.23 16.77
N VAL A 226 10.52 -4.62 15.79
CA VAL A 226 9.77 -5.30 14.74
C VAL A 226 10.55 -5.15 13.44
N SER A 227 11.03 -6.27 12.89
CA SER A 227 11.83 -6.30 11.66
C SER A 227 10.98 -6.64 10.44
N ASP A 228 10.95 -5.78 9.42
CA ASP A 228 10.19 -5.99 8.18
C ASP A 228 11.03 -5.81 6.90
N ASP A 229 11.48 -6.92 6.31
CA ASP A 229 12.27 -6.88 5.07
C ASP A 229 11.42 -6.70 3.79
N THR A 230 10.14 -6.30 3.90
CA THR A 230 9.26 -6.15 2.72
C THR A 230 9.56 -4.91 1.87
N LEU A 231 10.29 -3.91 2.39
CA LEU A 231 10.57 -2.67 1.65
C LEU A 231 11.39 -2.91 0.35
N ALA A 232 12.48 -3.69 0.39
CA ALA A 232 13.22 -4.05 -0.84
C ALA A 232 12.35 -4.85 -1.81
N LYS A 233 11.56 -5.79 -1.31
CA LYS A 233 10.65 -6.60 -2.14
C LYS A 233 9.63 -5.71 -2.85
N ASN A 234 9.07 -4.74 -2.15
CA ASN A 234 8.11 -3.79 -2.70
C ASN A 234 8.77 -2.80 -3.68
N PHE A 235 9.98 -2.32 -3.39
CA PHE A 235 10.74 -1.45 -4.29
C PHE A 235 11.12 -2.15 -5.60
N LEU A 236 11.62 -3.39 -5.53
CA LEU A 236 11.91 -4.22 -6.71
C LEU A 236 10.65 -4.48 -7.55
N LYS A 237 9.52 -4.75 -6.89
CA LYS A 237 8.23 -4.92 -7.57
C LYS A 237 7.76 -3.63 -8.24
N ALA A 238 7.87 -2.48 -7.56
CA ALA A 238 7.39 -1.19 -8.04
C ALA A 238 8.26 -0.61 -9.17
N SER A 239 9.57 -0.88 -9.17
CA SER A 239 10.47 -0.42 -10.23
C SER A 239 10.29 -1.17 -11.55
N GLY A 240 9.52 -2.28 -11.55
CA GLY A 240 9.38 -3.16 -12.70
C GLY A 240 10.70 -3.83 -13.11
N GLN A 241 11.76 -3.65 -12.34
CA GLN A 241 13.08 -4.22 -12.60
C GLN A 241 13.19 -5.57 -11.91
N GLN A 242 12.66 -6.62 -12.55
CA GLN A 242 13.23 -7.97 -12.43
C GLN A 242 14.51 -8.05 -13.28
N ASN A 243 15.44 -7.11 -13.09
CA ASN A 243 16.69 -7.12 -13.87
C ASN A 243 17.76 -7.84 -13.08
N ASP A 244 18.42 -8.82 -13.72
CA ASP A 244 19.65 -9.50 -13.30
C ASP A 244 20.87 -8.56 -13.13
N ALA A 245 20.65 -7.24 -13.13
CA ALA A 245 21.65 -6.18 -13.05
C ALA A 245 21.73 -5.51 -11.66
N LEU A 246 20.78 -5.81 -10.77
CA LEU A 246 20.62 -5.10 -9.50
C LEU A 246 20.44 -6.10 -8.35
N ALA A 247 21.42 -6.18 -7.46
CA ALA A 247 21.28 -6.89 -6.19
C ALA A 247 20.79 -5.90 -5.13
N ILE A 248 19.67 -6.21 -4.47
CA ILE A 248 19.13 -5.38 -3.39
C ILE A 248 18.89 -6.24 -2.16
N VAL A 249 19.30 -5.71 -1.01
CA VAL A 249 18.96 -6.20 0.33
C VAL A 249 18.41 -5.02 1.11
N SER A 250 17.40 -5.22 1.96
CA SER A 250 16.94 -4.19 2.90
C SER A 250 16.86 -4.74 4.31
N THR A 251 16.92 -3.82 5.27
CA THR A 251 16.49 -4.04 6.64
C THR A 251 15.60 -2.86 7.05
N GLU A 252 14.56 -3.12 7.83
CA GLU A 252 13.69 -2.10 8.41
C GLU A 252 13.33 -2.52 9.83
N PHE A 253 13.57 -1.61 10.78
CA PHE A 253 13.19 -1.79 12.17
C PHE A 253 12.18 -0.73 12.57
N THR A 254 11.07 -1.17 13.16
CA THR A 254 10.16 -0.34 13.94
C THR A 254 10.38 -0.63 15.43
N MET A 255 10.53 0.41 16.24
CA MET A 255 10.87 0.29 17.65
C MET A 255 9.70 0.69 18.56
N TYR A 256 9.37 -0.21 19.48
CA TYR A 256 8.40 0.04 20.54
C TYR A 256 9.06 -0.03 21.92
N TYR A 257 8.78 0.93 22.78
CA TYR A 257 9.20 0.89 24.19
C TYR A 257 8.10 0.27 25.05
N GLU A 258 8.42 -0.79 25.77
CA GLU A 258 7.49 -1.55 26.62
C GLU A 258 7.61 -1.21 28.11
N GLY A 259 8.57 -0.37 28.50
CA GLY A 259 8.71 0.09 29.88
C GLY A 259 7.62 1.09 30.31
N GLN A 260 7.62 1.46 31.60
CA GLN A 260 6.60 2.35 32.18
C GLN A 260 6.87 3.84 31.96
N LYS A 261 8.07 4.20 31.51
CA LYS A 261 8.47 5.59 31.29
C LYS A 261 7.74 6.17 30.08
N GLU A 262 7.14 7.33 30.25
CA GLU A 262 6.60 8.13 29.14
C GLU A 262 7.69 9.02 28.53
N PHE A 263 7.63 9.20 27.22
CA PHE A 263 8.59 10.01 26.47
C PHE A 263 7.87 11.05 25.65
N GLU A 264 8.34 12.29 25.77
CA GLU A 264 7.92 13.38 24.89
C GLU A 264 8.28 13.10 23.43
N GLN A 265 7.47 13.63 22.52
CA GLN A 265 7.65 13.45 21.08
C GLN A 265 9.04 13.89 20.59
N GLU A 266 9.56 15.00 21.11
CA GLU A 266 10.90 15.48 20.74
C GLU A 266 12.01 14.49 21.16
N SER A 267 11.86 13.87 22.33
CA SER A 267 12.81 12.85 22.80
C SER A 267 12.79 11.60 21.93
N LYS A 268 11.62 11.19 21.44
CA LYS A 268 11.50 10.09 20.47
C LYS A 268 12.19 10.41 19.16
N LEU A 269 11.96 11.61 18.60
CA LEU A 269 12.60 12.07 17.36
C LEU A 269 14.12 12.18 17.51
N ARG A 270 14.62 12.66 18.66
CA ARG A 270 16.07 12.68 18.95
C ARG A 270 16.65 11.27 19.00
N GLN A 271 15.94 10.32 19.62
CA GLN A 271 16.41 8.93 19.69
C GLN A 271 16.43 8.27 18.31
N GLN A 272 15.42 8.52 17.48
CA GLN A 272 15.37 8.07 16.10
C GLN A 272 16.56 8.57 15.28
N LYS A 273 16.92 9.85 15.41
CA LYS A 273 18.09 10.42 14.75
C LYS A 273 19.38 9.73 15.19
N LYS A 274 19.53 9.42 16.48
CA LYS A 274 20.69 8.65 17.00
C LYS A 274 20.78 7.27 16.37
N TRP A 275 19.66 6.56 16.23
CA TRP A 275 19.65 5.26 15.56
C TRP A 275 20.05 5.35 14.09
N GLN A 276 19.55 6.38 13.37
CA GLN A 276 20.00 6.65 12.01
C GLN A 276 21.52 6.90 11.97
N GLU A 277 22.06 7.71 12.89
CA GLU A 277 23.50 7.98 13.01
C GLU A 277 24.32 6.72 13.30
N VAL A 278 23.82 5.79 14.12
CA VAL A 278 24.47 4.48 14.36
C VAL A 278 24.65 3.72 13.05
N TRP A 279 23.60 3.59 12.23
CA TRP A 279 23.72 2.93 10.92
C TRP A 279 24.61 3.66 9.93
N LEU A 280 24.58 5.00 9.92
CA LEU A 280 25.50 5.77 9.08
C LEU A 280 26.96 5.52 9.47
N ASN A 281 27.27 5.54 10.77
CA ASN A 281 28.63 5.30 11.25
C ASN A 281 29.09 3.87 10.92
N THR A 282 28.24 2.86 11.12
CA THR A 282 28.54 1.47 10.72
C THR A 282 28.84 1.37 9.22
N LEU A 283 28.07 2.07 8.37
CA LEU A 283 28.34 2.10 6.92
C LEU A 283 29.65 2.83 6.59
N GLU A 284 29.98 3.90 7.29
CA GLU A 284 31.27 4.60 7.11
C GLU A 284 32.46 3.71 7.51
N GLU A 285 32.33 2.94 8.58
CA GLU A 285 33.34 1.94 9.00
C GLU A 285 33.52 0.83 7.95
N GLU A 286 32.44 0.44 7.25
CA GLU A 286 32.47 -0.48 6.11
C GLU A 286 32.98 0.18 4.80
N GLY A 287 33.33 1.47 4.83
CA GLY A 287 33.94 2.19 3.71
C GLY A 287 32.96 2.95 2.82
N PHE A 288 31.67 3.01 3.16
CA PHE A 288 30.72 3.86 2.46
C PHE A 288 30.99 5.34 2.76
N LYS A 289 30.99 6.15 1.71
CA LYS A 289 31.05 7.61 1.84
C LYS A 289 29.66 8.20 1.65
N LYS A 290 29.22 9.02 2.60
CA LYS A 290 28.00 9.83 2.45
C LYS A 290 28.15 10.80 1.28
N LEU A 291 27.18 10.80 0.38
CA LEU A 291 27.13 11.75 -0.74
C LEU A 291 26.47 13.05 -0.28
N SER A 292 27.14 14.16 -0.53
CA SER A 292 26.51 15.49 -0.45
C SER A 292 25.45 15.65 -1.55
N ASP A 293 24.52 16.59 -1.38
CA ASP A 293 23.55 16.91 -2.44
C ASP A 293 24.21 17.33 -3.76
N ALA A 294 25.39 17.97 -3.69
CA ALA A 294 26.15 18.34 -4.88
C ALA A 294 26.70 17.10 -5.62
N GLU A 295 27.29 16.15 -4.88
CA GLU A 295 27.78 14.88 -5.43
C GLU A 295 26.63 14.02 -5.96
N LEU A 296 25.56 13.87 -5.18
CA LEU A 296 24.39 13.11 -5.60
C LEU A 296 23.75 13.70 -6.87
N LYS A 297 23.66 15.03 -6.96
CA LYS A 297 23.13 15.72 -8.14
C LYS A 297 24.04 15.57 -9.34
N ALA A 298 25.36 15.55 -9.15
CA ALA A 298 26.31 15.30 -10.24
C ALA A 298 26.13 13.89 -10.83
N GLU A 299 25.89 12.89 -9.98
CA GLU A 299 25.78 11.47 -10.39
C GLU A 299 24.36 11.09 -10.89
N THR A 300 23.31 11.63 -10.26
CA THR A 300 21.91 11.18 -10.49
C THR A 300 21.01 12.25 -11.08
N ARG A 301 21.48 13.51 -11.18
CA ARG A 301 20.68 14.71 -11.49
C ARG A 301 19.61 15.04 -10.46
N MET A 302 19.64 14.43 -9.27
CA MET A 302 18.70 14.66 -8.18
C MET A 302 19.42 15.04 -6.89
N THR A 303 18.80 15.90 -6.07
CA THR A 303 19.18 16.09 -4.66
C THR A 303 18.54 15.01 -3.77
N SER A 304 18.96 14.91 -2.51
CA SER A 304 18.35 14.00 -1.54
C SER A 304 16.86 14.27 -1.34
N THR A 305 16.44 15.54 -1.30
CA THR A 305 15.03 15.95 -1.25
C THR A 305 14.27 15.51 -2.50
N GLN A 306 14.83 15.71 -3.70
CA GLN A 306 14.19 15.27 -4.94
C GLN A 306 14.07 13.75 -5.00
N PHE A 307 15.08 13.03 -4.50
CA PHE A 307 15.07 11.58 -4.38
C PHE A 307 13.96 11.10 -3.43
N ARG A 308 13.82 11.75 -2.26
CA ARG A 308 12.74 11.50 -1.30
C ARG A 308 11.37 11.67 -1.95
N GLU A 309 11.15 12.79 -2.63
CA GLU A 309 9.88 13.02 -3.32
C GLU A 309 9.65 11.98 -4.40
N LYS A 310 10.67 11.56 -5.14
CA LYS A 310 10.53 10.52 -6.16
C LYS A 310 10.16 9.15 -5.58
N MET A 311 10.73 8.80 -4.44
CA MET A 311 10.37 7.59 -3.70
C MET A 311 8.93 7.65 -3.19
N LEU A 312 8.49 8.81 -2.66
CA LEU A 312 7.12 9.02 -2.22
C LEU A 312 6.12 8.99 -3.40
N GLU A 313 6.49 9.56 -4.55
CA GLU A 313 5.72 9.46 -5.79
C GLU A 313 5.52 7.99 -6.22
N GLY A 314 6.56 7.16 -6.04
CA GLY A 314 6.52 5.73 -6.32
C GLY A 314 5.64 4.92 -5.35
N SER A 315 5.29 5.49 -4.18
CA SER A 315 4.40 4.82 -3.22
C SER A 315 2.95 4.77 -3.71
N PRO A 316 2.16 3.76 -3.32
CA PRO A 316 0.73 3.71 -3.61
C PRO A 316 0.05 5.01 -3.18
N VAL A 317 -0.81 5.56 -4.04
CA VAL A 317 -1.47 6.87 -3.86
C VAL A 317 -2.19 6.94 -2.51
N GLY A 318 -2.93 5.88 -2.16
CA GLY A 318 -3.64 5.77 -0.88
C GLY A 318 -2.73 5.74 0.35
N ALA A 319 -1.46 5.39 0.18
CA ALA A 319 -0.45 5.40 1.24
C ALA A 319 0.46 6.64 1.18
N ARG A 320 0.48 7.38 0.07
CA ARG A 320 1.49 8.42 -0.23
C ARG A 320 1.54 9.51 0.82
N GLU A 321 0.39 10.05 1.23
CA GLU A 321 0.35 11.14 2.22
C GLU A 321 0.78 10.65 3.61
N LYS A 322 0.33 9.47 4.03
CA LYS A 322 0.79 8.85 5.27
C LYS A 322 2.29 8.58 5.23
N MET A 323 2.81 8.10 4.11
CA MET A 323 4.25 7.91 3.92
C MET A 323 4.99 9.24 3.95
N ARG A 324 4.44 10.31 3.37
CA ARG A 324 5.04 11.66 3.42
C ARG A 324 5.13 12.19 4.86
N GLN A 325 4.13 11.90 5.69
CA GLN A 325 4.10 12.27 7.10
C GLN A 325 5.03 11.41 7.95
N ARG A 326 5.15 10.12 7.64
CA ARG A 326 6.00 9.18 8.39
C ARG A 326 7.47 9.25 7.98
N VAL A 327 7.79 9.30 6.70
CA VAL A 327 9.19 9.33 6.25
C VAL A 327 9.84 10.63 6.71
N GLY A 328 10.94 10.48 7.45
CA GLY A 328 11.78 11.54 7.94
C GLY A 328 12.24 12.48 6.84
N ASP A 329 12.63 13.69 7.23
CA ASP A 329 12.96 14.73 6.26
C ASP A 329 14.32 14.47 5.58
N ASN A 330 15.15 13.61 6.18
CA ASN A 330 16.49 13.28 5.71
C ASN A 330 16.58 11.81 5.25
N ILE A 331 16.77 11.63 3.94
CA ILE A 331 17.28 10.39 3.37
C ILE A 331 18.78 10.57 3.14
N HIS A 332 19.58 9.65 3.66
CA HIS A 332 21.01 9.65 3.46
C HIS A 332 21.38 8.63 2.41
N ILE A 333 22.07 9.08 1.37
CA ILE A 333 22.60 8.22 0.32
C ILE A 333 24.10 8.15 0.49
N MET A 334 24.62 6.93 0.61
CA MET A 334 26.03 6.65 0.75
C MET A 334 26.47 5.73 -0.37
N ALA A 335 27.72 5.87 -0.80
CA ALA A 335 28.28 5.10 -1.89
C ALA A 335 29.64 4.52 -1.51
N TYR A 336 29.87 3.29 -1.94
CA TYR A 336 31.17 2.64 -1.86
C TYR A 336 31.58 2.13 -3.24
N LYS A 337 32.63 2.74 -3.81
CA LYS A 337 33.20 2.31 -5.09
C LYS A 337 34.12 1.11 -4.83
N GLN A 338 33.56 -0.09 -4.89
CA GLN A 338 34.32 -1.31 -4.69
C GLN A 338 34.50 -2.04 -6.03
N PRO A 339 35.74 -2.19 -6.52
CA PRO A 339 35.98 -2.79 -7.84
C PRO A 339 35.50 -4.25 -7.86
N TYR A 340 35.81 -5.08 -6.87
CA TYR A 340 35.68 -6.54 -7.01
C TYR A 340 34.28 -7.14 -6.90
N ILE A 341 33.25 -6.35 -6.63
CA ILE A 341 31.89 -6.87 -6.41
C ILE A 341 31.16 -7.17 -7.73
N CYS A 342 31.61 -6.52 -8.80
CA CYS A 342 30.93 -6.52 -10.09
C CYS A 342 31.82 -7.21 -11.13
N LYS A 343 31.22 -7.99 -12.05
CA LYS A 343 32.00 -8.55 -13.17
C LYS A 343 32.67 -7.40 -13.94
N ARG A 344 33.97 -7.53 -14.22
CA ARG A 344 34.86 -6.53 -14.87
C ARG A 344 35.28 -5.34 -14.01
N ASN A 345 35.12 -5.44 -12.69
CA ASN A 345 35.54 -4.43 -11.73
C ASN A 345 34.84 -3.05 -11.83
N GLU A 346 33.68 -3.00 -12.48
CA GLU A 346 32.91 -1.79 -12.68
C GLU A 346 31.58 -1.89 -11.94
N GLY A 347 31.50 -1.24 -10.78
CA GLY A 347 30.23 -1.06 -10.09
C GLY A 347 30.37 -0.28 -8.79
N ILE A 348 29.21 0.04 -8.24
CA ILE A 348 29.08 0.88 -7.06
C ILE A 348 28.08 0.21 -6.12
N LEU A 349 28.45 0.16 -4.85
CA LEU A 349 27.49 -0.12 -3.81
C LEU A 349 26.86 1.18 -3.36
N VAL A 350 25.55 1.15 -3.17
CA VAL A 350 24.77 2.29 -2.70
C VAL A 350 23.99 1.84 -1.48
N ALA A 351 24.10 2.60 -0.40
CA ALA A 351 23.26 2.44 0.79
C ALA A 351 22.36 3.67 0.91
N MET A 352 21.06 3.42 1.11
CA MET A 352 20.08 4.45 1.38
C MET A 352 19.50 4.24 2.75
N VAL A 353 19.74 5.20 3.66
CA VAL A 353 19.27 5.13 5.03
C VAL A 353 18.19 6.19 5.25
N MET A 354 17.03 5.75 5.71
CA MET A 354 15.87 6.58 6.01
C MET A 354 15.32 6.28 7.40
N SER A 355 14.56 7.22 7.93
CA SER A 355 13.93 7.10 9.24
C SER A 355 12.42 7.32 9.11
N PHE A 356 11.61 6.65 9.93
CA PHE A 356 10.16 6.80 9.99
C PHE A 356 9.73 7.40 11.33
N LYS A 357 9.14 8.59 11.32
CA LYS A 357 8.64 9.30 12.50
C LYS A 357 7.67 8.41 13.29
N PRO A 358 7.67 8.51 14.64
CA PRO A 358 6.70 7.82 15.48
C PRO A 358 5.27 8.23 15.13
N VAL A 359 4.33 7.29 15.23
CA VAL A 359 2.91 7.60 15.06
C VAL A 359 2.45 8.48 16.22
N GLU A 360 1.87 9.62 15.87
CA GLU A 360 1.32 10.57 16.82
C GLU A 360 0.28 9.89 17.73
N LEU A 361 0.29 10.24 19.02
CA LEU A 361 -0.59 9.68 20.07
C LEU A 361 -0.34 8.21 20.45
N VAL A 362 0.59 7.50 19.80
CA VAL A 362 1.01 6.15 20.24
C VAL A 362 2.20 6.30 21.20
N ALA A 363 1.91 6.29 22.50
CA ALA A 363 2.91 6.55 23.55
C ALA A 363 4.16 5.67 23.46
N ARG A 364 3.99 4.40 23.05
CA ARG A 364 5.07 3.41 22.97
C ARG A 364 5.82 3.39 21.63
N ASP A 365 5.30 4.04 20.60
CA ASP A 365 5.92 4.03 19.26
C ASP A 365 7.03 5.09 19.19
N PHE A 366 8.23 4.65 18.82
CA PHE A 366 9.41 5.49 18.58
C PHE A 366 9.71 5.68 17.08
N GLY A 367 8.86 5.13 16.22
CA GLY A 367 9.06 5.12 14.80
C GLY A 367 10.01 4.01 14.39
N GLY A 368 10.77 4.26 13.33
CA GLY A 368 11.67 3.27 12.78
C GLY A 368 12.80 3.85 11.95
N ILE A 369 13.59 2.93 11.41
CA ILE A 369 14.70 3.18 10.49
C ILE A 369 14.70 2.08 9.43
N SER A 370 15.06 2.43 8.20
CA SER A 370 15.28 1.46 7.13
C SER A 370 16.54 1.77 6.36
N ALA A 371 17.25 0.71 5.97
CA ALA A 371 18.38 0.77 5.07
C ALA A 371 18.08 -0.10 3.85
N MET A 372 18.28 0.46 2.66
CA MET A 372 18.27 -0.27 1.39
C MET A 372 19.69 -0.28 0.84
N LEU A 373 20.26 -1.48 0.68
CA LEU A 373 21.60 -1.71 0.18
C LEU A 373 21.51 -2.27 -1.23
N MET A 374 22.23 -1.66 -2.17
CA MET A 374 22.14 -1.97 -3.59
C MET A 374 23.54 -2.13 -4.19
N ALA A 375 23.72 -3.16 -5.02
CA ALA A 375 24.86 -3.27 -5.92
C ALA A 375 24.42 -2.92 -7.34
N VAL A 376 24.89 -1.78 -7.84
CA VAL A 376 24.56 -1.28 -9.18
C VAL A 376 25.67 -1.66 -10.14
N CYS A 377 25.39 -2.61 -11.04
CA CYS A 377 26.37 -3.10 -12.02
C CYS A 377 25.73 -3.76 -13.23
N SER A 378 26.54 -4.11 -14.24
CA SER A 378 26.05 -4.78 -15.44
C SER A 378 25.57 -6.22 -15.16
N ARG A 379 26.23 -6.92 -14.22
CA ARG A 379 25.85 -8.26 -13.70
C ARG A 379 26.38 -8.45 -12.27
N PRO A 380 25.53 -8.45 -11.23
CA PRO A 380 25.92 -8.76 -9.86
C PRO A 380 26.37 -10.22 -9.78
N THR A 381 27.38 -10.45 -8.96
CA THR A 381 27.82 -11.81 -8.62
C THR A 381 27.05 -12.30 -7.38
N THR A 382 27.02 -13.61 -7.13
CA THR A 382 26.57 -14.15 -5.83
C THR A 382 27.35 -13.56 -4.66
N THR A 383 28.61 -13.18 -4.90
CA THR A 383 29.47 -12.46 -3.96
C THR A 383 28.91 -11.08 -3.59
N ALA A 384 28.26 -10.38 -4.53
CA ALA A 384 27.61 -9.10 -4.25
C ALA A 384 26.47 -9.27 -3.23
N TYR A 385 25.57 -10.22 -3.44
CA TYR A 385 24.51 -10.53 -2.48
C TYR A 385 25.07 -10.94 -1.12
N GLY A 386 26.05 -11.84 -1.09
CA GLY A 386 26.68 -12.27 0.17
C GLY A 386 27.32 -11.11 0.94
N TYR A 387 27.90 -10.14 0.26
CA TYR A 387 28.46 -8.95 0.87
C TYR A 387 27.38 -7.99 1.39
N LEU A 388 26.33 -7.72 0.59
CA LEU A 388 25.19 -6.91 1.04
C LEU A 388 24.49 -7.50 2.28
N GLU A 389 24.31 -8.83 2.31
CA GLU A 389 23.79 -9.55 3.47
C GLU A 389 24.72 -9.47 4.68
N SER A 390 26.04 -9.44 4.47
CA SER A 390 27.00 -9.22 5.55
C SER A 390 26.84 -7.83 6.16
N ILE A 391 26.76 -6.79 5.33
CA ILE A 391 26.52 -5.42 5.80
C ILE A 391 25.18 -5.33 6.53
N LYS A 392 24.11 -5.92 5.97
CA LYS A 392 22.79 -5.99 6.64
C LYS A 392 22.92 -6.54 8.06
N ARG A 393 23.62 -7.67 8.24
CA ARG A 393 23.82 -8.27 9.57
C ARG A 393 24.58 -7.35 10.53
N GLU A 394 25.58 -6.61 10.07
CA GLU A 394 26.30 -5.65 10.92
C GLU A 394 25.42 -4.45 11.29
N LEU A 395 24.60 -3.95 10.36
CA LEU A 395 23.59 -2.94 10.66
C LEU A 395 22.60 -3.43 11.73
N ASP A 396 22.04 -4.62 11.55
CA ASP A 396 21.09 -5.22 12.49
C ASP A 396 21.72 -5.34 13.89
N LYS A 397 22.94 -5.92 13.98
CA LYS A 397 23.69 -6.03 15.25
C LYS A 397 23.96 -4.68 15.91
N SER A 398 24.36 -3.67 15.13
CA SER A 398 24.74 -2.35 15.68
C SER A 398 23.57 -1.67 16.40
N ILE A 399 22.35 -1.80 15.87
CA ILE A 399 21.15 -1.25 16.49
C ILE A 399 20.71 -2.06 17.70
N LEU A 400 20.69 -3.39 17.60
CA LEU A 400 20.30 -4.23 18.74
C LEU A 400 21.22 -3.97 19.94
N LYS A 401 22.55 -3.90 19.71
CA LYS A 401 23.52 -3.54 20.74
C LYS A 401 23.32 -2.12 21.28
N ASN A 402 22.96 -1.16 20.43
CA ASN A 402 22.66 0.20 20.89
C ASN A 402 21.43 0.23 21.82
N LEU A 403 20.39 -0.53 21.48
CA LEU A 403 19.17 -0.63 22.29
C LEU A 403 19.41 -1.28 23.65
N GLU A 404 20.30 -2.28 23.75
CA GLU A 404 20.69 -2.89 25.04
C GLU A 404 21.31 -1.88 26.02
N SER A 405 21.93 -0.81 25.51
CA SER A 405 22.54 0.24 26.32
C SER A 405 21.56 1.31 26.80
N LEU A 406 20.33 1.28 26.30
CA LEU A 406 19.29 2.24 26.65
C LEU A 406 18.45 1.72 27.83
N PRO A 407 17.95 2.64 28.69
CA PRO A 407 17.14 2.27 29.84
C PRO A 407 15.82 1.61 29.48
#